data_AF-A0A7W4J977-F1
#
_entry.id   AF-A0A7W4J977-F1
#
_cell.length_a   1.000
_cell.length_b   1.000
_cell.length_c   1.000
_cell.angle_alpha   90.00
_cell.angle_beta   90.00
_cell.angle_gamma   90.00
#
_symmetry.space_group_name_H-M   'P 1'
#
loop_
_entity.id
_entity.type
_entity.pdbx_description
1 polymer ?
#
loop_
_entity_poly.entity_id
_entity_poly.type
_entity_poly.pdbx_seq_one_letter_code
_entity_poly.pdbx_strand_id
1 'polypeptide(L)'
;MKPLHNPIYTGQLRGRAIRFFAAPNGVVALPWHSCADLVSAAGLPADAQGIFLQMTRSGSFQDSVRMVSTDAGEVLIAPHSVAQGTIGAFRQCGFLPDDGTFENEFYRAGIGATKVLQAGMSPEERFRNLIQMGRQSLGQEDEE
;
A
#
# COMPACT_ATOMS: atom_id res chain seq x y z
N MET A 1 -19.94 -16.33 1.94
CA MET A 1 -19.04 -15.71 0.95
C MET A 1 -18.24 -14.65 1.69
N LYS A 2 -16.90 -14.60 1.57
CA LYS A 2 -16.12 -13.50 2.15
C LYS A 2 -16.51 -12.19 1.43
N PRO A 3 -16.67 -11.05 2.14
CA PRO A 3 -16.94 -9.79 1.49
C PRO A 3 -15.80 -9.43 0.55
N LEU A 4 -16.14 -8.82 -0.60
CA LEU A 4 -15.15 -8.33 -1.56
C LEU A 4 -14.47 -7.08 -1.00
N HIS A 5 -13.17 -6.97 -1.25
CA HIS A 5 -12.32 -5.87 -0.78
C HIS A 5 -11.76 -5.10 -1.97
N ASN A 6 -12.63 -4.41 -2.68
CA ASN A 6 -12.26 -3.69 -3.89
C ASN A 6 -11.34 -2.48 -3.60
N PRO A 7 -10.51 -2.06 -4.58
CA PRO A 7 -9.71 -0.85 -4.44
C PRO A 7 -10.60 0.36 -4.16
N ILE A 8 -10.18 1.20 -3.21
CA ILE A 8 -10.84 2.48 -2.93
C ILE A 8 -10.35 3.59 -3.85
N TYR A 9 -9.14 3.44 -4.40
CA TYR A 9 -8.49 4.43 -5.22
C TYR A 9 -7.46 3.78 -6.14
N THR A 10 -7.28 4.33 -7.33
CA THR A 10 -6.20 3.94 -8.25
C THR A 10 -5.37 5.16 -8.59
N GLY A 11 -4.09 5.12 -8.22
CA GLY A 11 -3.11 6.15 -8.55
C GLY A 11 -2.22 5.75 -9.73
N GLN A 12 -1.16 6.51 -9.94
CA GLN A 12 -0.18 6.29 -11.01
C GLN A 12 1.25 6.37 -10.47
N LEU A 13 2.10 5.48 -10.97
CA LEU A 13 3.54 5.38 -10.71
C LEU A 13 4.26 5.11 -12.02
N ARG A 14 5.10 6.05 -12.48
CA ARG A 14 5.81 5.96 -13.77
C ARG A 14 4.89 5.56 -14.94
N GLY A 15 3.68 6.12 -14.95
CA GLY A 15 2.65 5.84 -15.96
C GLY A 15 1.95 4.46 -15.83
N ARG A 16 2.19 3.73 -14.73
CA ARG A 16 1.51 2.47 -14.41
C ARG A 16 0.53 2.66 -13.26
N ALA A 17 -0.64 2.04 -13.37
CA ALA A 17 -1.65 2.10 -12.34
C ALA A 17 -1.19 1.40 -11.05
N ILE A 18 -1.54 1.98 -9.91
CA ILE A 18 -1.39 1.34 -8.59
C ILE A 18 -2.70 1.43 -7.81
N ARG A 19 -3.21 0.28 -7.39
CA ARG A 19 -4.44 0.18 -6.60
C ARG A 19 -4.15 0.32 -5.11
N PHE A 20 -4.97 1.12 -4.46
CA PHE A 20 -5.00 1.31 -3.01
C PHE A 20 -6.30 0.78 -2.43
N PHE A 21 -6.21 0.30 -1.19
CA PHE A 21 -7.27 -0.40 -0.48
C PHE A 21 -7.41 0.19 0.92
N ALA A 22 -8.61 0.09 1.48
CA ALA A 22 -8.77 0.26 2.91
C ALA A 22 -7.97 -0.82 3.65
N ALA A 23 -7.54 -0.54 4.88
CA ALA A 23 -6.92 -1.57 5.69
C ALA A 23 -7.93 -2.71 5.97
N PRO A 24 -7.48 -3.97 5.95
CA PRO A 24 -8.34 -5.10 6.30
C PRO A 24 -8.76 -5.01 7.77
N ASN A 25 -9.91 -5.62 8.10
CA ASN A 25 -10.47 -5.71 9.46
C ASN A 25 -10.91 -4.37 10.08
N GLY A 26 -11.07 -3.31 9.29
CA GLY A 26 -11.65 -2.04 9.76
C GLY A 26 -10.72 -1.17 10.63
N VAL A 27 -9.44 -1.50 10.70
CA VAL A 27 -8.44 -0.69 11.43
C VAL A 27 -8.26 0.66 10.73
N VAL A 28 -8.14 1.72 11.53
CA VAL A 28 -7.74 3.05 11.04
C VAL A 28 -6.25 3.04 10.74
N ALA A 29 -5.89 2.87 9.47
CA ALA A 29 -4.49 2.84 9.03
C ALA A 29 -4.33 3.57 7.68
N LEU A 30 -3.09 3.91 7.35
CA LEU A 30 -2.75 4.41 6.02
C LEU A 30 -3.24 3.42 4.94
N PRO A 31 -3.63 3.92 3.74
CA PRO A 31 -4.07 3.08 2.65
C PRO A 31 -3.09 1.94 2.36
N TRP A 32 -3.61 0.73 2.23
CA TRP A 32 -2.84 -0.42 1.78
C TRP A 32 -2.72 -0.38 0.26
N HIS A 33 -1.72 -1.04 -0.30
CA HIS A 33 -1.46 -1.02 -1.75
C HIS A 33 -1.35 -2.44 -2.30
N SER A 34 -1.59 -2.60 -3.61
CA SER A 34 -1.30 -3.86 -4.30
C SER A 34 0.22 -4.05 -4.45
N CYS A 35 0.74 -5.17 -3.93
CA CYS A 35 2.16 -5.51 -4.09
C CYS A 35 2.53 -5.72 -5.56
N ALA A 36 1.64 -6.36 -6.33
CA ALA A 36 1.86 -6.64 -7.76
C ALA A 36 1.96 -5.35 -8.58
N ASP A 37 1.09 -4.38 -8.31
CA ASP A 37 1.11 -3.11 -9.00
C ASP A 37 2.41 -2.33 -8.67
N LEU A 38 2.88 -2.36 -7.41
CA LEU A 38 4.11 -1.68 -6.99
C LEU A 38 5.35 -2.25 -7.70
N VAL A 39 5.52 -3.58 -7.73
CA VAL A 39 6.68 -4.20 -8.39
C VAL A 39 6.63 -4.07 -9.91
N SER A 40 5.44 -4.11 -10.49
CA SER A 40 5.23 -3.82 -11.90
C SER A 40 5.59 -2.37 -12.22
N ALA A 41 5.20 -1.41 -11.38
CA ALA A 41 5.55 0.00 -11.52
C ALA A 41 7.05 0.26 -11.39
N ALA A 42 7.74 -0.48 -10.52
CA ALA A 42 9.19 -0.41 -10.36
C ALA A 42 9.96 -1.00 -11.57
N GLY A 43 9.27 -1.74 -12.46
CA GLY A 43 9.88 -2.29 -13.67
C GLY A 43 10.65 -3.59 -13.43
N LEU A 44 10.32 -4.35 -12.38
CA LEU A 44 10.93 -5.66 -12.16
C LEU A 44 10.63 -6.60 -13.35
N PRO A 45 11.58 -7.45 -13.77
CA PRO A 45 11.33 -8.54 -14.71
C PRO A 45 10.19 -9.46 -14.24
N ALA A 46 9.42 -10.03 -15.17
CA ALA A 46 8.20 -10.78 -14.84
C ALA A 46 8.44 -12.01 -13.95
N ASP A 47 9.56 -12.70 -14.17
CA ASP A 47 10.05 -13.80 -13.33
C ASP A 47 10.41 -13.33 -11.91
N ALA A 48 11.11 -12.21 -11.80
CA ALA A 48 11.46 -11.59 -10.52
C ALA A 48 10.22 -11.11 -9.74
N GLN A 49 9.19 -10.61 -10.43
CA GLN A 49 7.92 -10.22 -9.80
C GLN A 49 7.26 -11.42 -9.11
N GLY A 50 7.20 -12.58 -9.78
CA GLY A 50 6.62 -13.79 -9.21
C GLY A 50 7.33 -14.23 -7.92
N ILE A 51 8.67 -14.25 -7.95
CA ILE A 51 9.50 -14.59 -6.79
C ILE A 51 9.28 -13.59 -5.66
N PHE A 52 9.31 -12.29 -5.95
CA PHE A 52 9.10 -11.25 -4.95
C PHE A 52 7.74 -11.37 -4.28
N LEU A 53 6.66 -11.57 -5.05
CA LEU A 53 5.31 -11.70 -4.52
C LEU A 53 5.16 -12.95 -3.66
N GLN A 54 5.75 -14.07 -4.07
CA GLN A 54 5.78 -15.29 -3.28
C GLN A 54 6.54 -15.07 -1.96
N MET A 55 7.75 -14.52 -2.01
CA MET A 55 8.55 -14.25 -0.81
C MET A 55 7.90 -13.23 0.13
N THR A 56 7.21 -12.23 -0.42
CA THR A 56 6.45 -11.26 0.38
C THR A 56 5.28 -11.95 1.09
N ARG A 57 4.59 -12.87 0.40
CA ARG A 57 3.45 -13.61 0.95
C ARG A 57 3.83 -14.65 2.00
N SER A 58 4.91 -15.40 1.78
CA SER A 58 5.28 -16.56 2.61
C SER A 58 6.59 -16.41 3.39
N GLY A 59 7.19 -15.22 3.36
CA GLY A 59 8.45 -14.92 4.04
C GLY A 59 8.24 -14.00 5.24
N SER A 60 9.25 -13.16 5.53
CA SER A 60 9.27 -12.30 6.72
C SER A 60 8.12 -11.29 6.82
N PHE A 61 7.44 -10.99 5.72
CA PHE A 61 6.29 -10.09 5.69
C PHE A 61 4.93 -10.80 5.77
N GLN A 62 4.89 -12.13 5.91
CA GLN A 62 3.65 -12.92 5.87
C GLN A 62 2.58 -12.39 6.84
N ASP A 63 2.99 -11.94 8.04
CA ASP A 63 2.09 -11.46 9.08
C ASP A 63 1.60 -10.04 8.82
N SER A 64 2.30 -9.28 7.98
CA SER A 64 1.97 -7.90 7.60
C SER A 64 1.10 -7.79 6.35
N VAL A 65 1.06 -8.81 5.48
CA VAL A 65 0.35 -8.75 4.20
C VAL A 65 -0.94 -9.54 4.22
N ARG A 66 -1.89 -9.21 3.33
CA ARG A 66 -3.17 -9.93 3.23
C ARG A 66 -3.50 -10.25 1.79
N MET A 67 -3.98 -11.47 1.56
CA MET A 67 -4.67 -11.84 0.33
C MET A 67 -6.13 -11.44 0.46
N VAL A 68 -6.63 -10.63 -0.46
CA VAL A 68 -8.02 -10.18 -0.49
C VAL A 68 -8.68 -10.54 -1.82
N SER A 69 -9.96 -10.91 -1.77
CA SER A 69 -10.76 -11.15 -2.98
C SER A 69 -11.36 -9.84 -3.48
N THR A 70 -11.22 -9.56 -4.76
CA THR A 70 -11.82 -8.42 -5.46
C THR A 70 -12.70 -8.92 -6.61
N ASP A 71 -13.49 -8.03 -7.21
CA ASP A 71 -14.24 -8.35 -8.44
C ASP A 71 -13.33 -8.83 -9.59
N ALA A 72 -12.06 -8.39 -9.60
CA ALA A 72 -11.07 -8.74 -10.61
C ALA A 72 -10.21 -9.96 -10.24
N GLY A 73 -10.51 -10.65 -9.12
CA GLY A 73 -9.74 -11.78 -8.61
C GLY A 73 -8.97 -11.45 -7.33
N GLU A 74 -8.09 -12.37 -6.92
CA GLU A 74 -7.32 -12.23 -5.69
C GLU A 74 -6.14 -11.26 -5.83
N VAL A 75 -5.92 -10.44 -4.80
CA VAL A 75 -4.84 -9.46 -4.75
C VAL A 75 -4.08 -9.58 -3.44
N LEU A 76 -2.75 -9.62 -3.53
CA LEU A 76 -1.88 -9.44 -2.37
C LEU A 76 -1.75 -7.94 -2.08
N ILE A 77 -2.21 -7.54 -0.90
CA ILE A 77 -2.11 -6.16 -0.41
C ILE A 77 -1.18 -6.07 0.79
N ALA A 78 -0.52 -4.93 0.93
CA ALA A 78 0.41 -4.67 2.02
C ALA A 78 0.27 -3.24 2.58
N PRO A 79 0.64 -3.01 3.85
CA PRO A 79 0.62 -1.70 4.47
C PRO A 79 1.70 -0.78 3.88
N HIS A 80 1.58 0.52 4.18
CA HIS A 80 2.51 1.57 3.72
C HIS A 80 3.98 1.28 4.07
N SER A 81 4.25 0.76 5.27
CA SER A 81 5.62 0.42 5.72
C SER A 81 6.31 -0.60 4.82
N VAL A 82 5.57 -1.59 4.29
CA VAL A 82 6.09 -2.58 3.34
C VAL A 82 6.43 -1.92 2.00
N ALA A 83 5.64 -0.95 1.54
CA ALA A 83 5.98 -0.18 0.34
C ALA A 83 7.28 0.60 0.53
N GLN A 84 7.44 1.30 1.67
CA GLN A 84 8.65 2.08 1.96
C GLN A 84 9.91 1.20 1.96
N GLY A 85 9.86 0.06 2.65
CA GLY A 85 10.96 -0.91 2.65
C GLY A 85 11.28 -1.44 1.25
N THR A 86 10.25 -1.77 0.47
CA THR A 86 10.39 -2.26 -0.90
C THR A 86 11.01 -1.22 -1.84
N ILE A 87 10.52 0.03 -1.80
CA ILE A 87 11.03 1.14 -2.60
C ILE A 87 12.50 1.41 -2.25
N GLY A 88 12.84 1.41 -0.95
CA GLY A 88 14.22 1.56 -0.48
C GLY A 88 15.13 0.45 -1.01
N ALA A 89 14.70 -0.80 -0.92
CA ALA A 89 15.46 -1.94 -1.44
C ALA A 89 15.64 -1.87 -2.96
N PHE A 90 14.59 -1.53 -3.71
CA PHE A 90 14.68 -1.40 -5.17
C PHE A 90 15.61 -0.28 -5.61
N ARG A 91 15.67 0.83 -4.87
CA ARG A 91 16.66 1.89 -5.08
C ARG A 91 18.08 1.37 -4.85
N GLN A 92 18.33 0.68 -3.72
CA GLN A 92 19.64 0.12 -3.40
C GLN A 92 20.12 -0.93 -4.43
N CYS A 93 19.21 -1.70 -5.01
CA CYS A 93 19.51 -2.69 -6.03
C CYS A 93 19.55 -2.12 -7.46
N GLY A 94 19.35 -0.81 -7.66
CA GLY A 94 19.42 -0.17 -8.97
C GLY A 94 18.19 -0.36 -9.88
N PHE A 95 17.07 -0.87 -9.33
CA PHE A 95 15.79 -0.96 -10.07
C PHE A 95 15.07 0.38 -10.16
N LEU A 96 15.33 1.29 -9.21
CA LEU A 96 14.77 2.64 -9.18
C LEU A 96 15.89 3.68 -9.24
N PRO A 97 15.66 4.83 -9.91
CA PRO A 97 16.59 5.95 -9.88
C PRO A 97 16.71 6.51 -8.45
N ASP A 98 17.89 7.03 -8.13
CA ASP A 98 18.19 7.70 -6.86
C ASP A 98 17.87 9.20 -6.93
N ASP A 99 16.67 9.53 -7.37
CA ASP A 99 16.15 10.90 -7.50
C ASP A 99 14.91 11.16 -6.63
N GLY A 100 14.41 10.12 -5.95
CA GLY A 100 13.20 10.17 -5.13
C GLY A 100 11.89 10.30 -5.92
N THR A 101 11.92 10.34 -7.25
CA THR A 101 10.72 10.56 -8.09
C THR A 101 9.67 9.48 -7.84
N PHE A 102 10.08 8.21 -7.81
CA PHE A 102 9.17 7.09 -7.58
C PHE A 102 8.48 7.14 -6.22
N GLU A 103 9.23 7.50 -5.17
CA GLU A 103 8.70 7.62 -3.81
C GLU A 103 7.73 8.80 -3.69
N ASN A 104 8.03 9.93 -4.32
CA ASN A 104 7.15 11.09 -4.39
C ASN A 104 5.85 10.78 -5.14
N GLU A 105 5.91 10.04 -6.24
CA GLU A 105 4.73 9.58 -6.96
C GLU A 105 3.87 8.64 -6.09
N PHE A 106 4.50 7.69 -5.40
CA PHE A 106 3.81 6.77 -4.48
C PHE A 106 3.12 7.54 -3.36
N TYR A 107 3.83 8.49 -2.76
CA TYR A 107 3.31 9.36 -1.71
C TYR A 107 2.09 10.18 -2.20
N ARG A 108 2.18 10.81 -3.38
CA ARG A 108 1.07 11.57 -3.97
C ARG A 108 -0.15 10.68 -4.26
N ALA A 109 0.08 9.48 -4.77
CA ALA A 109 -0.99 8.51 -5.00
C ALA A 109 -1.64 8.06 -3.68
N GLY A 110 -0.83 7.82 -2.64
CA GLY A 110 -1.29 7.55 -1.28
C GLY A 110 -2.13 8.67 -0.68
N ILE A 111 -1.74 9.95 -0.86
CA ILE A 111 -2.57 11.10 -0.48
C ILE A 111 -3.94 11.05 -1.16
N GLY A 112 -3.98 10.69 -2.45
CA GLY A 112 -5.23 10.50 -3.19
C GLY A 112 -6.13 9.46 -2.53
N ALA A 113 -5.57 8.30 -2.17
CA ALA A 113 -6.30 7.25 -1.47
C ALA A 113 -6.76 7.68 -0.06
N THR A 114 -5.93 8.38 0.70
CA THR A 114 -6.29 8.92 2.03
C THR A 114 -7.45 9.91 1.93
N LYS A 115 -7.49 10.76 0.90
CA LYS A 115 -8.62 11.67 0.66
C LYS A 115 -9.92 10.92 0.42
N VAL A 116 -9.88 9.77 -0.26
CA VAL A 116 -11.07 8.92 -0.45
C VAL A 116 -11.51 8.31 0.87
N LEU A 117 -10.59 7.78 1.69
CA LEU A 117 -10.92 7.26 3.04
C LEU A 117 -11.57 8.32 3.94
N GLN A 118 -11.16 9.57 3.76
CA GLN A 118 -11.60 10.71 4.55
C GLN A 118 -12.79 11.47 3.94
N ALA A 119 -13.39 10.94 2.87
CA ALA A 119 -14.56 11.53 2.25
C ALA A 119 -15.73 11.60 3.26
N GLY A 120 -16.39 12.75 3.33
CA GLY A 120 -17.49 13.00 4.27
C GLY A 120 -17.09 13.37 5.70
N MET A 121 -15.82 13.22 6.09
CA MET A 121 -15.33 13.62 7.43
C MET A 121 -15.19 15.15 7.56
N SER A 122 -15.47 15.67 8.75
CA SER A 122 -15.16 17.05 9.15
C SER A 122 -13.65 17.31 9.21
N PRO A 123 -13.19 18.57 9.21
CA PRO A 123 -11.78 18.88 9.39
C PRO A 123 -11.18 18.28 10.68
N GLU A 124 -11.89 18.33 11.80
CA GLU A 124 -11.43 17.75 13.07
C GLU A 124 -11.36 16.22 13.02
N GLU A 125 -12.31 15.57 12.36
CA GLU A 125 -12.31 14.13 12.15
C GLU A 125 -11.13 13.70 11.27
N ARG A 126 -10.84 14.44 10.19
CA ARG A 126 -9.69 14.18 9.33
C ARG A 126 -8.37 14.29 10.08
N PHE A 127 -8.24 15.31 10.93
CA PHE A 127 -7.05 15.51 11.74
C PHE A 127 -6.82 14.34 12.72
N ARG A 128 -7.85 13.95 13.47
CA ARG A 128 -7.79 12.79 14.38
C ARG A 128 -7.48 11.49 13.63
N ASN A 129 -8.16 11.27 12.52
CA ASN A 129 -7.95 10.10 11.67
C ASN A 129 -6.50 10.02 11.15
N LEU A 130 -5.94 11.14 10.68
CA LEU A 130 -4.53 11.19 10.24
C LEU A 130 -3.56 10.80 11.36
N ILE A 131 -3.78 11.29 12.58
CA ILE A 131 -2.95 10.95 13.74
C ILE A 131 -3.05 9.45 14.05
N GLN A 132 -4.25 8.89 14.07
CA GLN A 132 -4.47 7.45 14.31
C GLN A 132 -3.79 6.59 13.24
N MET A 133 -3.94 6.95 11.97
CA MET A 133 -3.24 6.27 10.87
C MET A 133 -1.71 6.28 11.06
N GLY A 134 -1.16 7.42 11.51
CA GLY A 134 0.26 7.57 11.79
C GLY A 134 0.73 6.72 12.97
N ARG A 135 -0.01 6.74 14.09
CA ARG A 135 0.26 5.90 15.28
C ARG A 135 0.30 4.43 14.91
N GLN A 136 -0.70 3.97 14.15
CA GLN A 136 -0.73 2.58 13.69
C GLN A 136 0.44 2.27 12.75
N SER A 137 0.83 3.18 11.86
CA SER A 137 2.01 2.95 11.02
C SER A 137 3.31 2.81 11.83
N LEU A 138 3.36 3.34 13.06
CA LEU A 138 4.47 3.24 14.00
C LEU A 138 4.34 2.07 14.98
N GLY A 139 3.28 1.26 14.88
CA GLY A 139 3.00 0.16 15.82
C GLY A 139 2.63 0.64 17.23
N GLN A 140 2.13 1.87 17.35
CA GLN A 140 1.62 2.40 18.62
C GLN A 140 0.13 2.07 18.71
N GLU A 141 -0.25 1.31 19.75
CA GLU A 141 -1.65 1.08 20.08
C GLU A 141 -2.24 2.36 20.69
N ASP A 142 -3.53 2.62 20.47
CA ASP A 142 -4.24 3.69 21.17
C ASP A 142 -4.38 3.27 22.64
N GLU A 143 -3.89 4.09 23.57
CA GLU A 143 -4.13 3.88 25.00
C GLU A 143 -5.64 4.06 25.25
N GLU A 144 -6.29 3.03 25.79
CA GLU A 144 -7.71 3.03 26.20
C GLU A 144 -8.03 4.10 27.25
#